data_AF-A0A7C4UGM0-F1
#
_entry.id   AF-A0A7C4UGM0-F1
#
_cell.length_a   1.000
_cell.length_b   1.000
_cell.length_c   1.000
_cell.angle_alpha   90.00
_cell.angle_beta   90.00
_cell.angle_gamma   90.00
#
_symmetry.space_group_name_H-M   'P 1'
#
loop_
_entity.id
_entity.type
_entity.pdbx_description
1 polymer ?
#
loop_
_entity_poly.entity_id
_entity_poly.type
_entity_poly.pdbx_seq_one_letter_code
_entity_poly.pdbx_strand_id
1 'polypeptide(L)' 'MKIKIIIFTLLLLVGYTCYGQTVSALVNNPDLFDGKTVIVKGELVGDIIEGKDGFWVNLLDSGVAIGIYLPH' A
#
# COMPACT_ATOMS: atom_id res chain seq x y z
N MET A 1 19.39 28.81 -19.71
CA MET A 1 19.96 27.99 -18.61
C MET A 1 19.01 27.85 -17.42
N LYS A 2 18.46 28.93 -16.87
CA LYS A 2 17.61 28.90 -15.65
C LYS A 2 16.39 27.97 -15.74
N ILE A 3 15.65 28.00 -16.85
CA ILE A 3 14.48 27.10 -17.07
C ILE A 3 14.86 25.62 -17.10
N LYS A 4 15.99 25.26 -17.71
CA LYS A 4 16.45 23.86 -17.75
C LYS A 4 16.83 23.35 -16.36
N ILE A 5 17.40 24.22 -15.52
CA ILE A 5 17.71 23.91 -14.12
C ILE A 5 16.41 23.72 -13.33
N ILE A 6 15.41 24.60 -13.49
CA ILE A 6 14.12 24.46 -12.81
C ILE A 6 13.41 23.16 -13.20
N ILE A 7 13.39 22.82 -14.49
CA ILE A 7 12.80 21.58 -14.99
C ILE A 7 13.55 20.36 -14.43
N PHE A 8 14.89 20.40 -14.40
CA PHE A 8 15.71 19.32 -13.85
C PHE A 8 15.46 19.13 -12.34
N THR A 9 15.37 20.22 -11.57
CA THR A 9 15.02 20.16 -10.14
C THR A 9 13.61 19.63 -9.90
N LEU A 10 12.63 20.02 -10.74
CA LEU A 10 11.26 19.52 -10.66
C LEU A 10 11.18 18.02 -10.95
N LEU A 11 11.93 17.52 -11.93
CA LEU A 11 12.03 16.10 -12.26
C LEU A 11 12.64 15.26 -11.12
N LEU A 12 13.62 15.80 -10.40
CA LEU A 12 14.22 15.12 -9.24
C LEU A 12 13.23 14.97 -8.08
N LEU A 13 12.29 15.91 -7.89
CA LEU A 13 11.27 15.86 -6.84
C LEU A 13 10.23 14.75 -7.04
N VAL A 14 9.94 14.35 -8.29
CA VAL A 14 8.92 13.32 -8.58
C VAL A 14 9.43 11.91 -8.22
N GLY A 15 10.75 11.69 -8.29
CA GLY A 15 11.38 10.38 -8.05
C GLY A 15 11.35 9.88 -6.61
N TYR A 16 11.02 10.73 -5.62
CA TYR A 16 10.99 10.35 -4.20
C TYR A 16 9.67 9.72 -3.73
N THR A 17 8.69 9.57 -4.62
CA THR A 17 7.33 9.16 -4.24
C THR A 17 7.06 7.66 -4.30
N CYS A 18 8.06 6.83 -4.62
CA CYS A 18 7.93 5.37 -4.54
C CYS A 18 8.08 4.90 -3.08
N TYR A 19 7.10 5.22 -2.25
CA TYR A 19 7.00 4.71 -0.88
C TYR A 19 5.79 3.78 -0.80
N GLY A 20 6.02 2.55 -0.34
CA GLY A 20 4.93 1.63 -0.01
C GLY A 20 4.03 2.26 1.05
N GLN A 21 2.72 2.02 0.95
CA GLN A 21 1.76 2.50 1.95
C GLN A 21 1.84 1.64 3.22
N THR A 22 1.49 2.21 4.36
CA THR A 22 1.37 1.48 5.63
C THR A 22 -0.05 0.97 5.80
N VAL A 23 -0.23 -0.13 6.54
CA VAL A 23 -1.58 -0.65 6.82
C VAL A 23 -2.42 0.40 7.56
N SER A 24 -1.80 1.14 8.49
CA SER A 24 -2.45 2.23 9.21
C SER A 24 -3.01 3.33 8.28
N ALA A 25 -2.30 3.67 7.19
CA ALA A 25 -2.79 4.67 6.24
C ALA A 25 -4.06 4.19 5.53
N LEU A 26 -4.10 2.92 5.12
CA LEU A 26 -5.25 2.29 4.46
C LEU A 26 -6.47 2.27 5.39
N VAL A 27 -6.29 1.81 6.64
CA VAL A 27 -7.37 1.69 7.63
C VAL A 27 -7.94 3.06 8.02
N ASN A 28 -7.08 4.07 8.18
CA ASN A 28 -7.51 5.40 8.62
C ASN A 28 -8.07 6.29 7.50
N ASN A 29 -7.81 5.98 6.23
CA ASN A 29 -8.24 6.82 5.09
C ASN A 29 -8.77 5.96 3.91
N PRO A 30 -9.78 5.10 4.11
CA PRO A 30 -10.21 4.13 3.11
C PRO A 30 -10.65 4.76 1.78
N ASP A 31 -11.34 5.91 1.85
CA ASP A 31 -11.83 6.64 0.67
C ASP A 31 -10.71 7.07 -0.30
N LEU A 32 -9.47 7.23 0.20
CA LEU A 32 -8.32 7.59 -0.64
C LEU A 32 -7.77 6.40 -1.44
N PHE A 33 -8.07 5.18 -1.01
CA PHE A 33 -7.51 3.94 -1.55
C PHE A 33 -8.56 3.02 -2.18
N ASP A 34 -9.85 3.29 -1.99
CA ASP A 34 -10.92 2.52 -2.61
C ASP A 34 -10.76 2.48 -4.15
N GLY A 35 -10.91 1.28 -4.72
CA GLY A 35 -10.71 1.01 -6.14
C GLY A 35 -9.27 1.17 -6.66
N LYS A 36 -8.26 1.36 -5.80
CA LYS A 36 -6.85 1.54 -6.22
C LYS A 36 -5.98 0.33 -5.87
N THR A 37 -4.96 0.09 -6.69
CA THR A 37 -3.89 -0.86 -6.38
C THR A 37 -2.81 -0.16 -5.55
N VAL A 38 -2.48 -0.74 -4.40
CA VAL A 38 -1.46 -0.23 -3.47
C VAL A 38 -0.39 -1.29 -3.22
N ILE A 39 0.82 -0.83 -2.91
CA ILE A 39 1.92 -1.69 -2.46
C ILE A 39 2.08 -1.47 -0.97
N VAL A 40 1.93 -2.53 -0.19
CA VAL A 40 2.07 -2.53 1.27
C VAL A 40 3.05 -3.62 1.67
N LYS A 41 3.87 -3.36 2.68
CA LYS A 41 4.78 -4.35 3.27
C LYS A 41 4.38 -4.61 4.72
N GLY A 42 4.30 -5.87 5.10
CA GLY A 42 3.97 -6.29 6.47
C GLY A 42 4.26 -7.76 6.70
N GLU A 43 3.88 -8.25 7.87
CA GLU A 43 3.99 -9.65 8.29
C GLU A 43 2.63 -10.33 8.19
N LEU A 44 2.58 -11.56 7.65
CA LEU A 44 1.36 -12.36 7.70
C LEU A 44 1.18 -12.92 9.12
N VAL A 45 0.03 -12.68 9.74
CA VAL A 45 -0.25 -13.10 11.11
C VAL A 45 -1.62 -13.78 11.24
N GLY A 46 -1.73 -14.63 12.27
CA GLY A 46 -2.94 -15.42 12.52
C GLY A 46 -3.11 -16.59 11.56
N ASP A 47 -4.28 -17.22 11.62
CA ASP A 47 -4.61 -18.37 10.79
C ASP A 47 -5.06 -17.95 9.39
N ILE A 48 -4.69 -18.73 8.38
CA ILE A 48 -5.24 -18.62 7.03
C ILE A 48 -6.63 -19.24 7.05
N ILE A 49 -7.66 -18.46 6.69
CA ILE A 49 -9.04 -18.94 6.62
C ILE A 49 -9.37 -19.29 5.17
N GLU A 50 -9.59 -20.57 4.91
CA GLU A 50 -10.08 -21.05 3.62
C GLU A 50 -11.58 -20.74 3.47
N GLY A 51 -11.91 -19.94 2.46
CA GLY A 51 -13.27 -19.69 2.01
C GLY A 51 -13.62 -20.56 0.80
N LYS A 52 -14.87 -20.47 0.35
CA LYS A 52 -15.35 -21.26 -0.79
C LYS A 52 -14.60 -20.96 -2.10
N ASP A 53 -14.23 -19.69 -2.32
CA ASP A 53 -13.70 -19.19 -3.59
C ASP A 53 -12.34 -18.47 -3.43
N GLY A 54 -11.62 -18.75 -2.32
CA GLY A 54 -10.35 -18.10 -2.01
C GLY A 54 -9.97 -18.19 -0.53
N PHE A 55 -8.95 -17.42 -0.12
CA PHE A 55 -8.43 -17.40 1.23
C PHE A 55 -8.50 -16.00 1.85
N TRP A 56 -8.73 -15.94 3.15
CA TRP A 56 -8.50 -14.73 3.94
C TRP A 56 -7.20 -14.86 4.73
N VAL A 57 -6.36 -13.84 4.62
CA VAL A 57 -5.12 -13.71 5.38
C VAL A 57 -5.07 -12.33 6.03
N ASN A 58 -4.40 -12.19 7.17
CA ASN A 58 -4.20 -10.89 7.80
C ASN A 58 -2.75 -10.43 7.64
N LEU A 59 -2.57 -9.19 7.20
CA LEU A 59 -1.27 -8.53 7.11
C LEU A 59 -1.14 -7.52 8.26
N LEU A 60 -0.13 -7.69 9.09
CA LEU A 60 0.23 -6.78 10.19
C LEU A 60 1.37 -5.86 9.75
N ASP A 61 1.19 -4.56 9.95
CA ASP A 61 2.25 -3.57 9.83
C ASP A 61 2.13 -2.56 10.97
N SER A 62 3.24 -2.34 11.68
CA SER A 62 3.37 -1.30 12.70
C SER A 62 2.25 -1.31 13.75
N GLY A 63 1.76 -2.50 14.14
CA GLY A 63 0.71 -2.68 15.16
C GLY A 63 -0.73 -2.61 14.65
N VAL A 64 -0.94 -2.44 13.35
CA VAL A 64 -2.28 -2.44 12.71
C VAL A 64 -2.37 -3.58 11.73
N ALA A 65 -3.44 -4.38 11.82
CA ALA A 65 -3.71 -5.49 10.92
C ALA A 65 -4.82 -5.15 9.92
N ILE A 66 -4.71 -5.67 8.70
CA ILE A 66 -5.76 -5.63 7.67
C ILE A 66 -5.97 -7.01 7.06
N GLY A 67 -7.23 -7.39 6.84
CA GLY A 67 -7.59 -8.61 6.14
C GLY A 67 -7.47 -8.44 4.63
N ILE A 68 -6.87 -9.42 3.97
CA ILE A 68 -6.69 -9.49 2.52
C ILE A 68 -7.39 -10.75 2.03
N TYR A 69 -8.28 -10.57 1.04
CA TYR A 69 -8.90 -11.67 0.32
C TYR A 69 -8.04 -12.04 -0.90
N LEU A 70 -7.69 -13.32 -1.00
CA LEU A 70 -6.94 -13.91 -2.10
C LEU A 70 -7.88 -14.87 -2.86
N PRO A 71 -8.49 -14.44 -3.98
CA PRO A 71 -9.31 -15.33 -4.79
C PRO A 71 -8.47 -16.47 -5.41
N HIS A 72 -9.11 -17.61 -5.72
CA HIS A 72 -8.51 -18.71 -6.48
C HIS A 72 -8.10 -18.32 -7.91
#